data_AF-A0A0P9J4J9-F1
#
_entry.id   AF-A0A0P9J4J9-F1
#
_cell.length_a   1.000
_cell.length_b   1.000
_cell.length_c   1.000
_cell.angle_alpha   90.00
_cell.angle_beta   90.00
_cell.angle_gamma   90.00
#
_symmetry.space_group_name_H-M   'P 1'
#
loop_
_entity.id
_entity.type
_entity.pdbx_description
1 polymer ?
#
loop_
_entity_poly.entity_id
_entity_poly.type
_entity_poly.pdbx_seq_one_letter_code
_entity_poly.pdbx_strand_id
1 'polypeptide(L)' 'MAKEMREEHLQELQELLNRAGFNEKAADFKRYGSARQLYNFKVDNASAY' A
#
# COMPACT_ATOMS: atom_id res chain seq x y z
N MET A 1 2.26 -0.70 11.01
CA MET A 1 1.04 -0.27 11.72
C MET A 1 -0.07 -0.09 10.70
N ALA A 2 -1.24 -0.69 10.93
CA ALA A 2 -2.42 -0.48 10.08
C ALA A 2 -2.89 0.98 10.25
N LYS A 3 -3.26 1.62 9.14
CA LYS A 3 -3.85 2.96 9.13
C LYS A 3 -5.36 2.84 9.04
N GLU A 4 -6.05 3.82 9.59
CA GLU A 4 -7.50 3.91 9.47
C GLU A 4 -7.95 4.07 8.01
N MET A 5 -8.95 3.29 7.62
CA MET A 5 -9.68 3.46 6.36
C MET A 5 -10.74 4.54 6.54
N ARG A 6 -10.36 5.79 6.27
CA ARG A 6 -11.32 6.90 6.09
C ARG A 6 -12.19 6.70 4.84
N GLU A 7 -13.35 7.35 4.80
CA GLU A 7 -14.32 7.28 3.71
C GLU A 7 -13.72 7.60 2.34
N GLU A 8 -12.85 8.61 2.25
CA GLU A 8 -12.12 8.95 1.02
C GLU A 8 -11.35 7.76 0.42
N HIS A 9 -10.73 6.91 1.25
CA HIS A 9 -9.96 5.77 0.76
C HIS A 9 -10.85 4.58 0.40
N LEU A 10 -11.99 4.44 1.08
CA LEU A 10 -12.98 3.41 0.75
C LEU A 10 -13.58 3.70 -0.62
N GLN A 11 -13.92 4.95 -0.90
CA GLN A 11 -14.44 5.38 -2.20
C GLN A 11 -13.42 5.18 -3.31
N GLU A 12 -12.17 5.63 -3.10
CA GLU A 12 -11.08 5.45 -4.07
C GLU A 12 -10.83 3.96 -4.37
N LEU A 13 -10.71 3.13 -3.33
CA LEU A 13 -10.49 1.70 -3.51
C LEU A 13 -11.68 1.01 -4.19
N GLN A 14 -12.91 1.37 -3.84
CA GLN A 14 -14.09 0.79 -4.47
C GLN A 14 -14.18 1.16 -5.96
N GLU A 15 -13.85 2.39 -6.33
CA GLU A 15 -13.79 2.79 -7.73
C GLU A 15 -12.77 1.95 -8.51
N LEU A 16 -11.58 1.76 -7.94
CA LEU A 16 -10.53 0.94 -8.56
C LEU A 16 -10.96 -0.52 -8.73
N LEU A 17 -11.60 -1.12 -7.72
CA LEU A 17 -12.13 -2.49 -7.78
C LEU A 17 -13.20 -2.60 -8.87
N ASN A 18 -14.13 -1.65 -8.93
CA ASN A 18 -15.18 -1.62 -9.94
C ASN A 18 -14.60 -1.50 -11.35
N ARG A 19 -13.61 -0.61 -11.55
CA ARG A 19 -12.91 -0.43 -12.84
C ARG A 19 -12.14 -1.68 -13.27
N ALA A 20 -11.63 -2.44 -12.31
CA ALA A 20 -10.95 -3.70 -12.56
C ALA A 20 -11.90 -4.90 -12.68
N GLY A 21 -13.22 -4.70 -12.51
CA GLY A 21 -14.22 -5.76 -12.64
C GLY A 21 -14.32 -6.70 -11.44
N PHE A 22 -13.78 -6.31 -10.28
CA PHE A 22 -13.89 -7.09 -9.04
C PHE A 22 -15.18 -6.75 -8.30
N ASN A 23 -15.90 -7.77 -7.82
CA ASN A 23 -17.09 -7.62 -6.98
C ASN A 23 -16.74 -7.71 -5.48
N GLU A 24 -15.61 -7.14 -5.11
CA GLU A 24 -15.12 -7.10 -3.72
C GLU A 24 -15.48 -5.75 -3.09
N LYS A 25 -15.64 -5.71 -1.77
CA LYS A 25 -15.93 -4.46 -1.04
C LYS A 25 -14.63 -3.87 -0.52
N ALA A 26 -14.44 -2.57 -0.70
CA ALA A 26 -13.28 -1.85 -0.16
C ALA A 26 -13.13 -1.99 1.37
N ALA A 27 -14.23 -2.24 2.09
CA ALA A 27 -14.25 -2.43 3.55
C ALA A 27 -13.56 -3.73 4.02
N ASP A 28 -13.40 -4.72 3.15
CA ASP A 28 -12.69 -5.97 3.46
C ASP A 28 -11.16 -5.80 3.45
N PHE A 29 -10.68 -4.65 2.96
CA PHE A 29 -9.26 -4.37 2.84
C PHE A 29 -8.75 -3.52 4.00
N LYS A 30 -7.51 -3.80 4.42
CA LYS A 30 -6.79 -3.02 5.43
C LYS A 30 -5.76 -2.13 4.77
N ARG A 31 -5.79 -0.83 5.07
CA ARG A 31 -4.73 0.10 4.65
C ARG A 31 -3.53 -0.07 5.55
N TYR A 32 -2.41 -0.42 4.96
CA TYR A 32 -1.12 -0.29 5.63
C TYR A 32 -0.51 1.04 5.20
N GLY A 33 0.01 1.80 6.17
CA GLY A 33 0.94 2.87 5.82
C GLY A 33 2.13 2.27 5.11
N SER A 34 2.72 2.98 4.15
CA SER A 34 4.07 2.64 3.74
C SER A 34 4.92 2.69 5.01
N ALA A 35 5.25 1.51 5.55
CA ALA A 35 6.41 1.39 6.40
C ALA A 35 7.55 1.72 5.45
N ARG A 36 7.84 3.01 5.31
CA ARG A 36 9.11 3.49 4.75
C ARG A 36 10.20 3.12 5.74
N GLN A 37 10.43 1.82 5.96
CA GLN A 37 11.76 1.33 5.70
C GLN A 37 11.79 1.11 4.19
N LEU A 38 11.88 2.22 3.44
CA LEU A 38 12.65 2.11 2.20
C LEU A 38 13.95 1.49 2.68
N TYR A 39 14.24 0.28 2.24
CA TYR A 39 15.62 -0.14 2.13
C TYR A 39 16.26 0.93 1.23
N ASN A 40 16.78 1.98 1.85
CA ASN A 40 17.87 2.73 1.26
C ASN A 40 18.93 1.66 1.13
N PHE A 41 19.11 1.16 -0.09
CA PHE A 41 20.15 0.23 -0.45
C PHE A 41 21.43 0.75 0.18
N LYS A 42 21.88 0.14 1.28
CA LYS A 42 23.15 0.47 1.91
C LYS A 42 24.16 0.10 0.84
N VAL A 43 24.77 1.10 0.21
CA VAL A 43 25.86 0.91 -0.74
C VAL A 43 27.14 0.52 0.02
N ASP A 44 27.05 -0.50 0.86
CA ASP A 44 28.23 -1.20 1.38
C ASP A 44 28.66 -2.23 0.31
N ASN A 45 29.02 -1.72 -0.87
CA ASN A 45 29.79 -2.47 -1.86
C ASN A 45 30.74 -1.50 -2.57
N ALA A 46 31.57 -0.82 -1.77
CA ALA A 46 32.66 0.03 -2.25
C ALA A 46 34.04 -0.43 -1.72
N SER A 47 34.16 -1.64 -1.18
CA SER A 47 35.45 -2.28 -0.90
C SER A 47 35.27 -3.77 -0.63
N ALA A 48 35.16 -4.57 -1.69
CA ALA A 48 35.69 -5.92 -1.70
C ALA A 48 35.83 -6.42 -3.14
N TYR A 49 37.10 -6.45 -3.58
CA TYR A 49 37.68 -7.01 -4.81
C TYR A 49 37.73 -6.13 -6.06
#